data_AF-A0AAU4CV46-F1
#
_entry.id   AF-A0AAU4CV46-F1
#
_cell.length_a   1.000
_cell.length_b   1.000
_cell.length_c   1.000
_cell.angle_alpha   90.00
_cell.angle_beta   90.00
_cell.angle_gamma   90.00
#
_symmetry.space_group_name_H-M   'P 1'
#
loop_
_entity.id
_entity.type
_entity.pdbx_description
1 polymer ?
#
loop_
_entity_poly.entity_id
_entity_poly.type
_entity_poly.pdbx_seq_one_letter_code
_entity_poly.pdbx_strand_id
1 'polypeptide(L)'
;MDPRGGNYERQARHFAPRAVMDGVALTETQEQLARAVLEAVLLAGLPPYNIEAAADGEETGVALVPEGRRALRLVWQQDPAAARHLPVGLCDAQQAAMNQALRTILFAHRFWIADGPLGEAPLVLGLTRHDGGRA
;
A
#
# COMPACT_ATOMS: atom_id res chain seq x y z
N MET A 1 -16.98 0.63 8.00
CA MET A 1 -17.22 1.19 6.65
C MET A 1 -17.36 0.03 5.67
N ASP A 2 -18.22 0.11 4.67
CA ASP A 2 -18.35 -0.94 3.64
C ASP A 2 -17.28 -0.75 2.55
N PRO A 3 -16.36 -1.72 2.35
CA PRO A 3 -15.33 -1.65 1.32
C PRO A 3 -15.84 -1.99 -0.09
N ARG A 4 -17.12 -2.37 -0.29
CA ARG A 4 -17.64 -2.89 -1.58
C ARG A 4 -18.53 -1.95 -2.38
N GLY A 5 -18.72 -0.70 -1.96
CA GLY A 5 -19.61 0.23 -2.68
C GLY A 5 -19.64 1.66 -2.14
N GLY A 6 -18.55 2.11 -1.53
CA GLY A 6 -18.49 3.44 -0.89
C GLY A 6 -17.75 4.49 -1.72
N ASN A 7 -17.83 5.75 -1.27
CA ASN A 7 -17.01 6.83 -1.79
C ASN A 7 -15.52 6.57 -1.45
N TYR A 8 -14.80 5.91 -2.35
CA TYR A 8 -13.42 5.47 -2.14
C TYR A 8 -12.45 6.63 -1.90
N GLU A 9 -12.68 7.79 -2.51
CA GLU A 9 -11.90 9.02 -2.24
C GLU A 9 -11.99 9.39 -0.74
N ARG A 10 -13.20 9.38 -0.16
CA ARG A 10 -13.41 9.67 1.26
C ARG A 10 -12.77 8.61 2.16
N GLN A 11 -12.88 7.34 1.79
CA GLN A 11 -12.26 6.24 2.53
C GLN A 11 -10.73 6.37 2.48
N ALA A 12 -10.16 6.63 1.31
CA ALA A 12 -8.73 6.81 1.14
C ALA A 12 -8.18 7.99 1.96
N ARG A 13 -8.91 9.11 2.03
CA ARG A 13 -8.57 10.23 2.94
C ARG A 13 -8.60 9.81 4.42
N HIS A 14 -9.56 8.99 4.82
CA HIS A 14 -9.65 8.49 6.18
C HIS A 14 -8.50 7.53 6.53
N PHE A 15 -8.14 6.65 5.59
CA PHE A 15 -7.08 5.66 5.82
C PHE A 15 -5.67 6.19 5.56
N ALA A 16 -5.47 7.26 4.80
CA ALA A 16 -4.13 7.78 4.46
C ALA A 16 -3.16 7.90 5.66
N PRO A 17 -3.53 8.50 6.80
CA PRO A 17 -2.65 8.54 7.97
C PRO A 17 -2.61 7.23 8.77
N ARG A 18 -3.66 6.39 8.68
CA ARG A 18 -3.82 5.14 9.45
C ARG A 18 -3.12 3.94 8.83
N ALA A 19 -2.98 3.96 7.50
CA ALA A 19 -2.34 2.90 6.74
C ALA A 19 -0.81 2.99 6.82
N VAL A 20 -0.26 4.05 7.41
CA VAL A 20 1.18 4.20 7.55
C VAL A 20 1.70 3.29 8.67
N MET A 21 2.66 2.43 8.33
CA MET A 21 3.33 1.61 9.32
C MET A 21 4.00 2.48 10.39
N ASP A 22 3.88 2.06 11.64
CA ASP A 22 4.44 2.74 12.82
C ASP A 22 3.98 4.19 13.04
N GLY A 23 2.96 4.65 12.29
CA GLY A 23 2.36 5.98 12.44
C GLY A 23 3.28 7.13 12.04
N VAL A 24 4.29 6.86 11.19
CA VAL A 24 5.23 7.88 10.71
C VAL A 24 4.47 9.00 9.98
N ALA A 25 4.79 10.26 10.32
CA ALA A 25 4.15 11.39 9.67
C ALA A 25 4.53 11.48 8.18
N LEU A 26 3.51 11.61 7.33
CA LEU A 26 3.70 11.83 5.90
C LEU A 26 4.01 13.31 5.63
N THR A 27 4.84 13.56 4.62
CA THR A 27 4.88 14.89 4.00
C THR A 27 3.60 15.15 3.21
N GLU A 28 3.29 16.41 2.90
CA GLU A 28 2.12 16.77 2.08
C GLU A 28 2.09 16.01 0.73
N THR A 29 3.24 15.88 0.06
CA THR A 29 3.37 15.11 -1.18
C THR A 29 3.07 13.63 -0.96
N GLN A 30 3.58 13.05 0.12
CA GLN A 30 3.30 11.65 0.46
C GLN A 30 1.84 11.45 0.87
N GLU A 31 1.18 12.40 1.54
CA GLU A 31 -0.24 12.31 1.84
C GLU A 31 -1.10 12.28 0.58
N GLN A 32 -0.79 13.15 -0.40
CA GLN A 32 -1.50 13.16 -1.68
C GLN A 32 -1.30 11.83 -2.40
N LEU A 33 -0.07 11.32 -2.43
CA LEU A 33 0.24 10.03 -3.04
C LEU A 33 -0.45 8.87 -2.30
N ALA A 34 -0.46 8.89 -0.97
CA ALA A 34 -1.10 7.90 -0.13
C ALA A 34 -2.60 7.82 -0.41
N ARG A 35 -3.29 8.96 -0.51
CA ARG A 35 -4.72 9.00 -0.85
C ARG A 35 -4.99 8.36 -2.20
N ALA A 36 -4.22 8.72 -3.23
CA ALA A 36 -4.41 8.13 -4.56
C ALA A 36 -4.13 6.62 -4.58
N VAL A 37 -3.06 6.19 -3.92
CA VAL A 37 -2.70 4.77 -3.81
C VAL A 37 -3.80 3.98 -3.10
N LEU A 38 -4.29 4.49 -1.96
CA LEU A 38 -5.32 3.81 -1.18
C LEU A 38 -6.67 3.76 -1.90
N GLU A 39 -6.99 4.76 -2.71
CA GLU A 39 -8.17 4.71 -3.58
C GLU A 39 -8.07 3.56 -4.60
N ALA A 40 -6.90 3.39 -5.24
CA ALA A 40 -6.67 2.27 -6.16
C ALA A 40 -6.71 0.90 -5.45
N VAL A 41 -6.16 0.80 -4.24
CA VAL A 41 -6.22 -0.40 -3.38
C VAL A 41 -7.67 -0.77 -3.05
N LEU A 42 -8.47 0.21 -2.62
CA LEU A 42 -9.88 0.01 -2.32
C LEU A 42 -10.71 -0.36 -3.55
N LEU A 43 -10.45 0.27 -4.70
CA LEU A 43 -11.07 -0.07 -5.98
C LEU A 43 -10.76 -1.52 -6.40
N ALA A 44 -9.56 -2.01 -6.09
CA ALA A 44 -9.17 -3.40 -6.31
C ALA A 44 -9.76 -4.38 -5.28
N GLY A 45 -10.55 -3.90 -4.31
CA GLY A 45 -11.17 -4.71 -3.27
C GLY A 45 -10.21 -5.16 -2.17
N LEU A 46 -9.02 -4.57 -2.09
CA LEU A 46 -8.05 -4.87 -1.04
C LEU A 46 -8.26 -3.96 0.17
N PRO A 47 -8.17 -4.48 1.40
CA PRO A 47 -8.30 -3.67 2.60
C PRO A 47 -7.02 -2.83 2.82
N PRO A 48 -7.15 -1.51 3.07
CA PRO A 48 -6.08 -0.73 3.68
C PRO A 48 -5.75 -1.27 5.06
N TYR A 49 -4.47 -1.26 5.42
CA TYR A 49 -4.06 -1.42 6.82
C TYR A 49 -4.61 -0.28 7.68
N ASN A 50 -4.86 -0.58 8.95
CA ASN A 50 -5.28 0.40 9.95
C ASN A 50 -4.49 0.21 11.25
N ILE A 51 -3.57 1.13 11.53
CA ILE A 51 -2.75 1.11 12.75
C ILE A 51 -3.59 1.12 14.04
N GLU A 52 -4.76 1.77 14.02
CA GLU A 52 -5.64 1.82 15.20
C GLU A 52 -6.24 0.45 15.50
N ALA A 53 -6.53 -0.36 14.47
CA ALA A 53 -7.03 -1.73 14.63
C ALA A 53 -5.89 -2.73 14.88
N ALA A 54 -4.70 -2.46 14.34
CA ALA A 54 -3.52 -3.29 14.56
C ALA A 54 -3.01 -3.28 16.00
N ALA A 55 -3.42 -2.29 16.83
CA ALA A 55 -3.12 -2.28 18.26
C ALA A 55 -3.64 -3.54 18.98
N ASP A 56 -4.70 -4.16 18.45
CA ASP A 56 -5.26 -5.43 18.96
C ASP A 56 -4.57 -6.67 18.35
N GLY A 57 -3.59 -6.48 17.45
CA GLY A 57 -2.67 -7.52 16.98
C GLY A 57 -3.11 -8.29 15.72
N GLU A 58 -4.21 -7.91 15.07
CA GLU A 58 -4.88 -8.77 14.07
C GLU A 58 -5.16 -8.09 12.71
N GLU A 59 -4.59 -6.92 12.42
CA GLU A 59 -4.95 -6.21 11.19
C GLU A 59 -4.15 -6.70 9.97
N THR A 60 -4.88 -7.25 8.99
CA THR A 60 -4.35 -7.61 7.66
C THR A 60 -4.71 -6.54 6.65
N GLY A 61 -3.76 -6.09 5.85
CA GLY A 61 -4.05 -5.12 4.79
C GLY A 61 -2.84 -4.53 4.10
N VAL A 62 -3.09 -3.61 3.17
CA VAL A 62 -2.05 -2.85 2.48
C VAL A 62 -1.60 -1.69 3.35
N ALA A 63 -0.39 -1.78 3.87
CA ALA A 63 0.27 -0.73 4.63
C ALA A 63 1.18 0.12 3.72
N LEU A 64 1.45 1.34 4.18
CA LEU A 64 2.31 2.32 3.54
C LEU A 64 3.56 2.53 4.38
N VAL A 65 4.73 2.46 3.76
CA VAL A 65 6.01 2.80 4.39
C VAL A 65 6.60 4.02 3.66
N PRO A 66 6.75 5.17 4.33
CA PRO A 66 7.33 6.35 3.70
C PRO A 66 8.81 6.13 3.38
N GLU A 67 9.21 6.37 2.14
CA GLU A 67 10.62 6.33 1.73
C GLU A 67 11.08 7.71 1.24
N GLY A 68 12.04 8.28 1.95
CA GLY A 68 12.51 9.64 1.73
C GLY A 68 11.37 10.66 1.87
N ARG A 69 11.30 11.63 0.96
CA ARG A 69 10.34 12.75 1.04
C ARG A 69 9.15 12.66 0.11
N ARG A 70 9.13 11.69 -0.82
CA ARG A 70 8.15 11.68 -1.92
C ARG A 70 7.61 10.30 -2.27
N ALA A 71 8.27 9.24 -1.85
CA ALA A 71 7.91 7.89 -2.23
C ALA A 71 7.19 7.16 -1.09
N LEU A 72 6.43 6.13 -1.48
CA LEU A 72 5.74 5.22 -0.58
C LEU A 72 5.98 3.79 -1.06
N ARG A 73 6.45 2.92 -0.17
CA ARG A 73 6.43 1.47 -0.39
C ARG A 73 5.10 0.91 0.10
N LEU A 74 4.45 0.08 -0.72
CA LEU A 74 3.26 -0.64 -0.29
C LEU A 74 3.66 -2.03 0.19
N VAL A 75 3.25 -2.36 1.41
CA VAL A 75 3.54 -3.65 2.03
C VAL A 75 2.22 -4.34 2.33
N TRP A 76 2.09 -5.59 1.89
CA TRP A 76 1.02 -6.44 2.43
C TRP A 76 1.39 -6.85 3.85
N GLN A 77 0.62 -6.37 4.83
CA GLN A 77 0.69 -6.80 6.21
C GLN A 77 -0.18 -8.04 6.34
N GLN A 78 0.45 -9.20 6.48
CA GLN A 78 -0.25 -10.44 6.79
C GLN A 78 -0.62 -10.49 8.27
N ASP A 79 -1.76 -11.11 8.60
CA ASP A 79 -2.15 -11.42 9.97
C ASP A 79 -1.00 -12.14 10.70
N PRO A 80 -0.39 -11.51 11.72
CA PRO A 80 0.69 -12.10 12.49
C PRO A 80 0.26 -13.39 13.22
N ALA A 81 -1.00 -13.50 13.64
CA ALA A 81 -1.53 -14.67 14.31
C ALA A 81 -1.59 -15.86 13.35
N ALA A 82 -2.17 -15.66 12.16
CA ALA A 82 -2.18 -16.67 11.11
C ALA A 82 -0.76 -17.07 10.67
N ALA A 83 0.14 -16.11 10.46
CA ALA A 83 1.50 -16.35 9.99
C ALA A 83 2.31 -17.28 10.91
N ARG A 84 2.08 -17.27 12.23
CA ARG A 84 2.74 -18.17 13.20
C ARG A 84 2.46 -19.65 12.98
N HIS A 85 1.34 -19.97 12.32
CA HIS A 85 0.91 -21.34 12.08
C HIS A 85 1.18 -21.83 10.66
N LEU A 86 1.68 -20.96 9.78
CA LEU A 86 1.98 -21.30 8.40
C LEU A 86 3.44 -21.76 8.25
N PRO A 87 3.74 -22.69 7.33
CA PRO A 87 5.11 -22.98 6.93
C PRO A 87 5.78 -21.70 6.40
N VAL A 88 7.03 -21.45 6.79
CA VAL A 88 7.77 -20.22 6.40
C VAL A 88 7.75 -19.99 4.88
N GLY A 89 7.98 -21.04 4.09
CA GLY A 89 7.98 -20.93 2.63
C GLY A 89 6.61 -20.58 2.03
N LEU A 90 5.51 -20.80 2.75
CA LEU A 90 4.18 -20.37 2.32
C LEU A 90 3.97 -18.88 2.57
N CYS A 91 4.41 -18.34 3.71
CA CYS A 91 4.36 -16.90 3.98
C CYS A 91 5.17 -16.12 2.94
N ASP A 92 6.37 -16.58 2.61
CA ASP A 92 7.22 -15.94 1.59
C ASP A 92 6.54 -15.96 0.21
N ALA A 93 5.93 -17.09 -0.16
CA ALA A 93 5.21 -17.22 -1.42
C ALA A 93 3.96 -16.32 -1.48
N GLN A 94 3.21 -16.22 -0.37
CA GLN A 94 2.06 -15.32 -0.24
C GLN A 94 2.49 -13.86 -0.36
N GLN A 95 3.58 -13.47 0.31
CA GLN A 95 4.12 -12.11 0.24
C GLN A 95 4.56 -11.77 -1.19
N ALA A 96 5.28 -12.67 -1.86
CA ALA A 96 5.72 -12.47 -3.24
C ALA A 96 4.53 -12.33 -4.21
N ALA A 97 3.50 -13.18 -4.05
CA ALA A 97 2.27 -13.11 -4.83
C ALA A 97 1.53 -11.78 -4.61
N MET A 98 1.41 -11.32 -3.36
CA MET A 98 0.79 -10.05 -3.03
C MET A 98 1.58 -8.86 -3.57
N ASN A 99 2.91 -8.89 -3.49
CA ASN A 99 3.76 -7.86 -4.08
C ASN A 99 3.58 -7.76 -5.60
N GLN A 100 3.44 -8.90 -6.28
CA GLN A 100 3.16 -8.94 -7.72
C GLN A 100 1.75 -8.42 -8.06
N ALA A 101 0.74 -8.77 -7.25
CA ALA A 101 -0.62 -8.27 -7.42
C ALA A 101 -0.68 -6.75 -7.23
N LEU A 102 -0.04 -6.22 -6.17
CA LEU A 102 0.04 -4.78 -5.92
C LEU A 102 0.75 -4.04 -7.05
N ARG A 103 1.85 -4.57 -7.58
CA ARG A 103 2.52 -4.02 -8.78
C ARG A 103 1.57 -3.94 -9.96
N THR A 104 0.80 -5.00 -10.20
CA THR A 104 -0.15 -5.08 -11.31
C THR A 104 -1.27 -4.05 -11.16
N ILE A 105 -1.84 -3.92 -9.95
CA ILE A 105 -2.86 -2.91 -9.63
C ILE A 105 -2.31 -1.50 -9.87
N LEU A 106 -1.17 -1.17 -9.26
CA LEU A 106 -0.55 0.14 -9.40
C LEU A 106 -0.23 0.48 -10.88
N PHE A 107 0.26 -0.49 -11.64
CA PHE A 107 0.53 -0.33 -13.07
C PHE A 107 -0.76 -0.07 -13.87
N ALA A 108 -1.83 -0.82 -13.60
CA ALA A 108 -3.13 -0.62 -14.24
C ALA A 108 -3.71 0.78 -13.96
N HIS A 109 -3.44 1.32 -12.76
CA HIS A 109 -3.78 2.68 -12.36
C HIS A 109 -2.73 3.75 -12.77
N ARG A 110 -1.74 3.37 -13.58
CA ARG A 110 -0.71 4.24 -14.19
C ARG A 110 0.28 4.90 -13.22
N PHE A 111 0.36 4.42 -11.99
CA PHE A 111 1.35 4.91 -11.03
C PHE A 111 2.78 4.71 -11.56
N TRP A 112 3.65 5.66 -11.26
CA TRP A 112 5.08 5.50 -11.48
C TRP A 112 5.69 4.69 -10.34
N ILE A 113 6.13 3.48 -10.64
CA ILE A 113 6.73 2.53 -9.70
C ILE A 113 8.22 2.39 -10.04
N ALA A 114 9.06 2.27 -9.02
CA ALA A 114 10.47 1.95 -9.23
C ALA A 114 10.63 0.53 -9.82
N ASP A 115 11.59 0.39 -10.74
CA ASP A 115 12.05 -0.92 -11.19
C ASP A 115 12.67 -1.67 -10.00
N GLY A 116 12.38 -2.96 -9.89
CA GLY A 116 12.90 -3.79 -8.81
C GLY A 116 12.60 -5.26 -9.02
N PRO A 117 13.20 -6.15 -8.22
CA PRO A 117 13.01 -7.59 -8.33
C PRO A 117 11.53 -7.98 -8.24
N LEU A 118 11.15 -8.98 -9.03
CA LEU A 118 9.85 -9.64 -8.90
C LEU A 118 9.78 -10.27 -7.50
N GLY A 119 8.69 -10.02 -6.79
CA GLY A 119 8.50 -10.48 -5.41
C GLY A 119 8.85 -9.46 -4.33
N GLU A 120 9.46 -8.31 -4.65
CA GLU A 120 9.61 -7.20 -3.70
C GLU A 120 8.41 -6.25 -3.70
N ALA A 121 8.09 -5.73 -2.52
CA ALA A 121 7.06 -4.73 -2.30
C ALA A 121 7.25 -3.50 -3.22
N PRO A 122 6.21 -3.06 -3.97
CA PRO A 122 6.33 -1.96 -4.90
C PRO A 122 6.61 -0.63 -4.21
N LEU A 123 7.57 0.12 -4.76
CA LEU A 123 7.88 1.49 -4.37
C LEU A 123 7.26 2.46 -5.37
N VAL A 124 6.25 3.22 -4.94
CA VAL A 124 5.57 4.23 -5.76
C VAL A 124 6.27 5.57 -5.61
N LEU A 125 6.65 6.15 -6.74
CA LEU A 125 7.40 7.39 -6.87
C LEU A 125 6.49 8.59 -7.19
N GLY A 126 5.28 8.34 -7.73
CA GLY A 126 4.30 9.36 -8.06
C GLY A 126 3.13 8.83 -8.91
N LEU A 127 2.20 9.72 -9.25
CA LEU A 127 1.02 9.40 -10.08
C LEU A 127 1.36 9.10 -11.53
N THR A 128 2.33 9.82 -12.09
CA THR A 128 2.80 9.66 -13.46
C THR A 128 4.30 9.88 -13.50
N ARG A 129 5.00 9.16 -14.38
CA ARG A 129 6.42 9.41 -14.64
C ARG A 129 6.54 10.83 -15.17
N HIS A 130 7.13 11.73 -14.39
CA HIS A 130 7.59 13.00 -14.95
C HIS A 130 8.78 12.65 -15.82
N ASP A 131 8.54 12.41 -17.11
CA ASP A 131 9.61 12.54 -18.09
C ASP A 131 10.11 13.96 -17.94
N GLY A 132 11.33 14.11 -17.43
CA GLY A 132 11.92 15.41 -17.14
C GLY A 132 11.93 16.26 -18.40
N GLY A 133 10.90 17.08 -18.56
CA GLY A 133 10.87 18.17 -19.52
C GLY A 133 11.90 19.20 -19.09
N ARG A 134 13.14 19.03 -19.57
CA ARG A 134 13.99 20.18 -19.85
C ARG A 134 13.31 20.96 -20.96
N ALA A 135 12.75 22.10 -20.62
CA ALA A 135 12.61 23.25 -21.50
C ALA A 135 13.42 24.39 -20.86
#